data_AF-A0A540V7A6-F1
#
_entry.id   AF-A0A540V7A6-F1
#
_cell.length_a   1.000
_cell.length_b   1.000
_cell.length_c   1.000
_cell.angle_alpha   90.00
_cell.angle_beta   90.00
_cell.angle_gamma   90.00
#
_symmetry.space_group_name_H-M   'P 1'
#
loop_
_entity.id
_entity.type
_entity.pdbx_description
1 polymer ?
#
loop_
_entity_poly.entity_id
_entity_poly.type
_entity_poly.pdbx_seq_one_letter_code
_entity_poly.pdbx_strand_id
1 'polypeptide(L)'
;READLPDVRIHDLRHTFASLLVSGGASLEMIGKLLGHSQMQTTLRYAHLMDSPLRAGVDAVAGMLRPRPKIVHDADMDEKRA
;
A
#
# COMPACT_ATOMS: atom_id res chain seq x y z
N ARG A 1 2.81 26.45 -19.39
CA ARG A 1 2.32 25.12 -19.83
C ARG A 1 0.94 24.95 -19.23
N GLU A 2 -0.05 24.64 -20.04
CA GLU A 2 -1.45 24.44 -19.63
C GLU A 2 -1.74 22.92 -19.66
N ALA A 3 -2.49 22.42 -18.69
CA ALA A 3 -2.63 20.97 -18.44
C ALA A 3 -3.70 20.28 -19.31
N ASP A 4 -4.50 21.04 -20.08
CA ASP A 4 -5.57 20.56 -20.98
C ASP A 4 -6.52 19.53 -20.33
N LEU A 5 -6.95 19.81 -19.09
CA LEU A 5 -7.91 18.97 -18.36
C LEU A 5 -9.28 19.65 -18.34
N PRO A 6 -10.26 19.16 -19.12
CA PRO A 6 -11.61 19.70 -19.08
C PRO A 6 -12.33 19.28 -17.79
N ASP A 7 -13.11 20.21 -17.23
CA ASP A 7 -14.08 19.97 -16.15
C ASP A 7 -13.50 19.49 -14.79
N VAL A 8 -12.30 19.98 -14.43
CA VAL A 8 -11.69 19.72 -13.11
C VAL A 8 -12.12 20.77 -12.08
N ARG A 9 -12.56 20.31 -10.92
CA ARG A 9 -12.88 21.15 -9.76
C ARG A 9 -11.76 21.10 -8.74
N ILE A 10 -11.60 22.15 -7.94
CA ILE A 10 -10.61 22.19 -6.85
C ILE A 10 -10.82 21.05 -5.85
N HIS A 11 -12.06 20.59 -5.64
CA HIS A 11 -12.35 19.45 -4.76
C HIS A 11 -11.76 18.14 -5.29
N ASP A 12 -11.54 18.00 -6.59
CA ASP A 12 -10.96 16.79 -7.18
C ASP A 12 -9.52 16.61 -6.73
N LEU A 13 -8.77 17.70 -6.50
CA LEU A 13 -7.42 17.63 -5.92
C LEU A 13 -7.44 16.99 -4.52
N ARG A 14 -8.45 17.30 -3.71
CA ARG A 14 -8.64 16.68 -2.39
C ARG A 14 -8.93 15.19 -2.53
N HIS A 15 -9.72 14.80 -3.52
CA HIS A 15 -9.97 13.39 -3.83
C HIS A 15 -8.70 12.68 -4.30
N THR A 16 -7.95 13.27 -5.23
CA THR A 16 -6.68 12.73 -5.72
C THR A 16 -5.69 12.54 -4.57
N PHE A 17 -5.54 13.54 -3.69
CA PHE A 17 -4.67 13.43 -2.52
C PHE A 17 -5.08 12.26 -1.61
N ALA A 18 -6.37 12.12 -1.31
CA ALA A 18 -6.88 11.01 -0.51
C ALA A 18 -6.63 9.65 -1.17
N SER A 19 -6.91 9.52 -2.47
CA SER A 19 -6.69 8.29 -3.23
C SER A 19 -5.22 7.89 -3.26
N LEU A 20 -4.30 8.84 -3.42
CA LEU A 20 -2.86 8.58 -3.38
C LEU A 20 -2.42 8.07 -2.01
N LEU A 21 -2.91 8.67 -0.92
CA LEU A 21 -2.60 8.20 0.44
C LEU A 21 -3.12 6.78 0.69
N VAL A 22 -4.33 6.45 0.23
CA VAL A 22 -4.86 5.08 0.36
C VAL A 22 -4.00 4.10 -0.43
N SER A 23 -3.66 4.42 -1.68
CA SER A 23 -2.78 3.57 -2.49
C SER A 23 -1.40 3.36 -1.88
N GLY A 24 -0.90 4.35 -1.12
CA GLY A 24 0.32 4.25 -0.33
C GLY A 24 0.19 3.47 0.99
N GLY A 25 -1.01 2.98 1.33
CA GLY A 25 -1.27 2.19 2.53
C GLY A 25 -1.51 3.00 3.80
N ALA A 26 -1.74 4.31 3.71
CA ALA A 26 -2.10 5.12 4.87
C ALA A 26 -3.48 4.72 5.42
N SER A 27 -3.65 4.72 6.75
CA SER A 27 -4.94 4.39 7.36
C SER A 27 -5.99 5.49 7.15
N LEU A 28 -7.28 5.13 7.23
CA LEU A 28 -8.37 6.10 7.08
C LEU A 28 -8.36 7.17 8.17
N GLU A 29 -7.94 6.83 9.39
CA GLU A 29 -7.77 7.80 10.48
C GLU A 29 -6.71 8.84 10.14
N MET A 30 -5.57 8.40 9.59
CA MET A 30 -4.49 9.30 9.18
C MET A 30 -4.94 10.22 8.05
N ILE A 31 -5.59 9.65 7.03
CA ILE A 31 -6.12 10.43 5.89
C ILE A 31 -7.14 11.46 6.37
N GLY A 32 -8.05 11.08 7.27
CA GLY A 32 -9.05 11.99 7.82
C GLY A 32 -8.42 13.17 8.56
N LYS A 33 -7.39 12.90 9.38
CA LYS A 33 -6.64 13.96 10.09
C LYS A 33 -5.90 14.89 9.14
N LEU A 34 -5.19 14.34 8.14
CA LEU A 34 -4.46 15.13 7.14
C LEU A 34 -5.39 16.01 6.30
N LEU A 35 -6.59 15.52 6.01
CA LEU A 35 -7.60 16.26 5.26
C LEU A 35 -8.43 17.23 6.13
N GLY A 36 -8.31 17.16 7.45
CA GLY A 36 -9.11 17.96 8.38
C GLY A 36 -10.60 17.58 8.36
N HIS A 37 -10.93 16.31 8.14
CA HIS A 37 -12.31 15.85 8.20
C HIS A 37 -12.79 15.80 9.66
N SER A 38 -13.85 16.55 9.96
CA SER A 38 -14.52 16.52 11.26
C SER A 38 -15.34 15.24 11.47
N GLN A 39 -15.82 14.64 10.38
CA GLN A 39 -16.62 13.42 10.39
C GLN A 39 -15.89 12.30 9.66
N MET A 40 -15.74 11.15 10.33
CA MET A 40 -15.07 9.97 9.73
C MET A 40 -15.82 9.44 8.50
N GLN A 41 -17.14 9.61 8.44
CA GLN A 41 -17.98 9.20 7.31
C GLN A 41 -17.50 9.80 5.97
N THR A 42 -16.98 11.03 5.98
CA THR A 42 -16.42 11.67 4.79
C THR A 42 -15.17 10.94 4.28
N THR A 43 -14.37 10.39 5.20
CA THR A 43 -13.15 9.63 4.86
C THR A 43 -13.46 8.20 4.43
N LEU A 44 -14.54 7.59 4.97
CA LEU A 44 -14.95 6.22 4.62
C LEU A 44 -15.26 6.04 3.13
N ARG A 45 -15.56 7.12 2.40
CA ARG A 45 -15.64 7.11 0.93
C ARG A 45 -14.41 6.49 0.25
N TYR A 46 -13.23 6.54 0.87
CA TYR A 46 -12.00 6.00 0.27
C TYR A 46 -11.67 4.56 0.73
N ALA A 47 -12.47 3.97 1.63
CA ALA A 47 -12.19 2.64 2.17
C ALA A 47 -12.10 1.55 1.08
N HIS A 48 -12.91 1.66 0.03
CA HIS A 48 -12.92 0.71 -1.09
C HIS A 48 -11.59 0.65 -1.88
N LEU A 49 -10.71 1.66 -1.74
CA LEU A 49 -9.40 1.67 -2.39
C LEU A 49 -8.35 0.85 -1.61
N MET A 50 -8.66 0.36 -0.41
CA MET A 50 -7.71 -0.32 0.46
C MET A 50 -7.43 -1.79 0.10
N ASP A 51 -8.22 -2.41 -0.78
CA ASP A 51 -8.08 -3.85 -1.09
C ASP A 51 -6.68 -4.22 -1.58
N SER A 52 -6.07 -3.38 -2.43
CA SER A 52 -4.72 -3.63 -2.96
C SER A 52 -3.63 -3.43 -1.89
N PRO A 53 -3.57 -2.28 -1.17
CA PRO A 53 -2.63 -2.10 -0.05
C PRO A 53 -2.74 -3.19 1.03
N LEU A 54 -3.95 -3.63 1.36
CA LEU A 54 -4.18 -4.68 2.36
C LEU A 54 -3.56 -6.01 1.93
N ARG A 55 -3.76 -6.42 0.67
CA ARG A 55 -3.12 -7.62 0.11
C ARG A 55 -1.60 -7.51 0.16
N ALA A 56 -1.05 -6.37 -0.26
CA ALA A 56 0.40 -6.13 -0.21
C ALA A 56 0.96 -6.25 1.22
N GLY A 57 0.22 -5.74 2.23
CA GLY A 57 0.59 -5.89 3.63
C GLY A 57 0.60 -7.34 4.10
N VAL A 58 -0.41 -8.13 3.71
CA VAL A 58 -0.46 -9.57 4.01
C VAL A 58 0.69 -10.32 3.36
N ASP A 59 0.95 -10.07 2.08
CA ASP A 59 2.03 -10.71 1.33
C ASP A 59 3.41 -10.40 1.92
N ALA A 60 3.62 -9.17 2.39
CA ALA A 60 4.85 -8.76 3.05
C ALA A 60 5.11 -9.57 4.34
N VAL A 61 4.09 -9.71 5.20
CA VAL A 61 4.20 -10.52 6.43
C VAL A 61 4.39 -12.00 6.09
N ALA A 62 3.66 -12.52 5.10
CA ALA A 62 3.80 -13.89 4.65
C ALA A 62 5.24 -14.17 4.17
N GLY A 63 5.84 -13.25 3.41
CA GLY A 63 7.23 -13.34 2.95
C GLY A 63 8.25 -13.38 4.09
N MET A 64 8.04 -12.60 5.16
CA MET A 64 8.92 -12.61 6.34
C MET A 64 8.89 -13.94 7.10
N LEU A 65 7.74 -14.62 7.13
CA LEU A 65 7.58 -15.89 7.82
C LEU A 65 7.96 -17.12 6.98
N ARG A 66 8.25 -17.00 5.68
CA ARG A 66 8.59 -18.17 4.84
C ARG A 66 9.89 -18.81 5.36
N PRO A 67 9.86 -20.01 5.98
CA PRO A 67 11.09 -20.71 6.28
C PRO A 67 11.78 -21.02 4.95
N ARG A 68 13.11 -20.86 4.90
CA ARG A 68 13.93 -21.40 3.80
C ARG A 68 14.26 -22.84 4.18
N PRO A 69 13.50 -23.85 3.72
CA PRO A 69 13.92 -25.23 3.95
C PRO A 69 15.28 -25.43 3.28
N LYS A 70 16.30 -25.75 4.07
CA LYS A 70 17.55 -26.28 3.52
C LYS A 70 17.28 -27.71 3.10
N ILE A 71 17.33 -27.99 1.80
CA ILE A 71 17.28 -29.35 1.29
C ILE A 71 18.65 -29.98 1.56
N VAL A 72 18.66 -31.04 2.35
CA VAL A 72 19.86 -31.70 2.91
C VAL A 72 20.68 -32.51 1.88
N HIS A 73 20.50 -32.29 0.57
CA HIS A 73 21.21 -33.05 -0.49
C HIS A 73 22.36 -32.28 -1.18
N ASP A 74 22.55 -30.99 -0.92
CA ASP A 74 23.63 -30.19 -1.55
C ASP A 74 24.87 -29.98 -0.65
N ALA A 75 24.85 -30.49 0.59
CA ALA A 75 25.92 -30.24 1.56
C ALA A 75 27.26 -30.92 1.23
N ASP A 76 27.23 -31.97 0.40
CA ASP A 76 28.42 -32.81 0.16
C ASP A 76 29.30 -32.34 -1.02
N MET A 77 28.91 -31.27 -1.73
CA MET A 77 29.63 -30.81 -2.93
C MET A 77 30.62 -29.65 -2.68
N ASP A 78 30.51 -28.93 -1.57
CA ASP A 78 31.41 -27.81 -1.23
C ASP A 78 32.64 -28.24 -0.42
N GLU A 79 32.63 -29.41 0.22
CA GLU A 79 33.73 -29.86 1.09
C GLU A 79 34.94 -30.42 0.32
N LYS A 80 34.84 -30.63 -1.01
CA LYS A 80 35.91 -31.22 -1.84
C LYS A 80 36.73 -30.22 -2.66
N ARG A 81 36.59 -28.92 -2.43
CA ARG A 81 37.39 -27.87 -3.11
C ARG A 81 38.12 -27.00 -2.08
N ALA A 82 39.09 -27.59 -1.37
CA ALA A 82 40.11 -26.87 -0.60
C ALA A 82 41.47 -27.51 -0.85
#